data_AF-O84076-F1
#
_entry.id   AF-O84076-F1
#
_cell.length_a   1.000
_cell.length_b   1.000
_cell.length_c   1.000
_cell.angle_alpha   90.00
_cell.angle_beta   90.00
_cell.angle_gamma   90.00
#
_symmetry.space_group_name_H-M   'P 1'
#
loop_
_entity.id
_entity.type
_entity.pdbx_description
1 polymer ?
#
loop_
_entity_poly.entity_id
_entity_poly.type
_entity_poly.pdbx_seq_one_letter_code
_entity_poly.pdbx_strand_id
1 'polypeptide(L)'
;MKNFLLTILFLLMGTSLLADPSVIQTLTSGVAGVNSIREEKESVVCVHAFLRSYGSLKPIGRVLEKENYDVFIWNYETRKFTLEKHAEHLVRLLNKIAELKPGIPINFVTHSVGGVIVRVALAHPDCPEEAKKGKAVLMAPPNAGSTLARRYSRSSLVQFVFGRKLGMQLLTYSPEHMLNVAKMPSSVDVLVLSGTKKSKFLLFQLEEDNDGKVCVTETRLDTPHQNYIIDANHTYIITNKTSLFLMREFLRNGSKSSALTQVPEEIEASIQQSPKADVNKEKSKDIYVIHCLGAHPYSLYGFPKSRTSPNENSRKVLEGQEYKK
;
A
#
# COMPACT_ATOMS: atom_id res chain seq x y z
N MET A 1 3.65 -34.64 7.54
CA MET A 1 4.27 -33.90 6.42
C MET A 1 3.27 -33.21 5.50
N LYS A 2 2.26 -33.90 4.93
CA LYS A 2 1.25 -33.28 4.03
C LYS A 2 0.58 -32.02 4.60
N ASN A 3 0.11 -32.08 5.85
CA ASN A 3 -0.59 -30.94 6.47
C ASN A 3 0.34 -29.75 6.77
N PHE A 4 1.61 -30.00 7.10
CA PHE A 4 2.62 -28.94 7.33
C PHE A 4 3.00 -28.22 6.03
N LEU A 5 3.18 -28.97 4.94
CA LEU A 5 3.40 -28.42 3.61
C LEU A 5 2.20 -27.60 3.12
N LEU A 6 0.97 -28.04 3.45
CA LEU A 6 -0.27 -27.34 3.13
C LEU A 6 -0.41 -26.02 3.91
N THR A 7 -0.02 -25.98 5.18
CA THR A 7 0.01 -24.73 5.97
C THR A 7 1.05 -23.74 5.43
N ILE A 8 2.21 -24.22 4.96
CA ILE A 8 3.22 -23.38 4.30
C ILE A 8 2.72 -22.89 2.94
N LEU A 9 2.09 -23.76 2.15
CA LEU A 9 1.41 -23.38 0.93
C LEU A 9 0.31 -22.36 1.22
N PHE A 10 -0.37 -22.40 2.37
CA PHE A 10 -1.40 -21.43 2.76
C PHE A 10 -0.84 -20.08 3.24
N LEU A 11 0.30 -20.08 3.95
CA LEU A 11 1.07 -18.86 4.21
C LEU A 11 1.44 -18.17 2.88
N LEU A 12 1.71 -18.98 1.83
CA LEU A 12 2.02 -18.57 0.46
C LEU A 12 0.81 -18.33 -0.46
N MET A 13 -0.35 -18.95 -0.21
CA MET A 13 -1.51 -18.91 -1.10
C MET A 13 -2.19 -17.56 -0.99
N GLY A 14 -1.86 -16.74 -1.98
CA GLY A 14 -2.54 -15.51 -2.35
C GLY A 14 -2.14 -15.07 -3.75
N THR A 15 -1.58 -15.98 -4.56
CA THR A 15 -1.28 -15.75 -5.97
C THR A 15 -2.62 -15.65 -6.71
N SER A 16 -2.96 -14.44 -7.11
CA SER A 16 -3.93 -14.21 -8.18
C SER A 16 -3.36 -14.80 -9.46
N LEU A 17 -3.43 -16.12 -9.60
CA LEU A 17 -3.36 -16.80 -10.89
C LEU A 17 -4.59 -16.33 -11.63
N LEU A 18 -4.38 -15.73 -12.80
CA LEU A 18 -5.37 -15.03 -13.63
C LEU A 18 -5.60 -13.56 -13.22
N ALA A 19 -4.68 -12.71 -13.64
CA ALA A 19 -4.95 -11.29 -13.83
C ALA A 19 -4.97 -11.00 -15.33
N ASP A 20 -6.13 -10.62 -15.86
CA ASP A 20 -6.28 -10.06 -17.20
C ASP A 20 -5.33 -8.84 -17.38
N PRO A 21 -4.66 -8.71 -18.54
CA PRO A 21 -3.74 -7.61 -18.85
C PRO A 21 -4.47 -6.32 -19.26
N SER A 22 -5.75 -6.15 -18.89
CA SER A 22 -6.52 -5.00 -19.33
C SER A 22 -6.17 -3.74 -18.52
N VAL A 23 -5.54 -2.82 -19.26
CA VAL A 23 -5.15 -1.44 -18.92
C VAL A 23 -3.94 -1.36 -17.99
N ILE A 24 -2.79 -1.70 -18.56
CA ILE A 24 -1.46 -1.41 -18.04
C ILE A 24 -1.04 -0.06 -18.64
N GLN A 25 -1.12 1.02 -17.85
CA GLN A 25 -0.21 2.14 -18.05
C GLN A 25 1.05 1.81 -17.25
N THR A 26 1.89 0.95 -17.81
CA THR A 26 3.33 1.12 -17.58
C THR A 26 3.61 2.46 -18.22
N LEU A 27 3.88 3.49 -17.42
CA LEU A 27 4.25 4.79 -17.94
C LEU A 27 5.48 4.58 -18.83
N THR A 28 5.24 4.46 -20.14
CA THR A 28 6.27 4.32 -21.14
C THR A 28 7.18 5.52 -20.95
N SER A 29 8.49 5.26 -20.86
CA SER A 29 9.54 6.26 -21.03
C SER A 29 9.31 6.99 -22.35
N GLY A 30 8.53 8.06 -22.31
CA GLY A 30 8.01 8.76 -23.46
C GLY A 30 7.13 9.92 -22.98
N VAL A 31 7.39 11.08 -23.55
CA VAL A 31 7.06 12.45 -23.07
C VAL A 31 5.56 12.78 -23.13
N ALA A 32 4.65 11.81 -23.11
CA ALA A 32 3.22 12.02 -23.35
C ALA A 32 2.26 11.40 -22.30
N GLY A 33 2.77 10.89 -21.17
CA GLY A 33 1.95 10.20 -20.15
C GLY A 33 1.36 11.07 -19.04
N VAL A 34 1.82 12.33 -18.90
CA VAL A 34 1.53 13.17 -17.73
C VAL A 34 1.07 14.57 -18.16
N ASN A 35 0.12 14.66 -19.09
CA ASN A 35 -0.48 15.95 -19.48
C ASN A 35 -1.80 16.26 -18.74
N SER A 36 -2.17 15.46 -17.72
CA SER A 36 -3.42 15.71 -16.99
C SER A 36 -3.44 15.25 -15.54
N ILE A 37 -2.30 15.19 -14.84
CA ILE A 37 -2.36 15.13 -13.36
C ILE A 37 -2.92 16.50 -12.95
N ARG A 38 -4.22 16.53 -12.68
CA ARG A 38 -4.89 17.75 -12.23
C ARG A 38 -4.31 18.09 -10.87
N GLU A 39 -3.74 19.29 -10.76
CA GLU A 39 -3.01 19.75 -9.58
C GLU A 39 -3.85 19.68 -8.30
N GLU A 40 -5.19 19.60 -8.38
CA GLU A 40 -6.09 19.59 -7.21
C GLU A 40 -6.52 18.18 -6.72
N LYS A 41 -6.31 17.13 -7.52
CA LYS A 41 -6.83 15.79 -7.22
C LYS A 41 -5.99 15.08 -6.15
N GLU A 42 -6.58 14.57 -5.06
CA GLU A 42 -5.79 13.84 -4.05
C GLU A 42 -5.17 12.55 -4.62
N SER A 43 -3.98 12.19 -4.12
CA SER A 43 -3.29 10.94 -4.50
C SER A 43 -3.57 9.83 -3.50
N VAL A 44 -3.62 8.58 -3.94
CA VAL A 44 -3.70 7.39 -3.08
C VAL A 44 -2.61 6.40 -3.45
N VAL A 45 -1.70 6.14 -2.52
CA VAL A 45 -0.65 5.13 -2.67
C VAL A 45 -1.12 3.79 -2.12
N CYS A 46 -1.17 2.79 -2.98
CA CYS A 46 -1.60 1.44 -2.66
C CYS A 46 -0.40 0.51 -2.46
N VAL A 47 -0.28 -0.14 -1.29
CA VAL A 47 0.88 -0.98 -0.92
C VAL A 47 0.46 -2.42 -0.61
N HIS A 48 1.00 -3.38 -1.37
CA HIS A 48 0.57 -4.78 -1.29
C HIS A 48 1.27 -5.57 -0.18
N ALA A 49 0.73 -6.75 0.11
CA ALA A 49 1.27 -7.63 1.13
C ALA A 49 2.54 -8.39 0.71
N PHE A 50 3.18 -9.02 1.69
CA PHE A 50 4.34 -9.89 1.54
C PHE A 50 4.03 -11.07 0.59
N LEU A 51 4.95 -11.41 -0.31
CA LEU A 51 4.79 -12.44 -1.35
C LEU A 51 3.59 -12.24 -2.29
N ARG A 52 3.03 -11.03 -2.35
CA ARG A 52 2.05 -10.63 -3.37
C ARG A 52 2.68 -9.69 -4.39
N SER A 53 1.89 -9.32 -5.39
CA SER A 53 2.22 -8.30 -6.39
C SER A 53 1.15 -7.24 -6.45
N TYR A 54 1.44 -6.16 -7.18
CA TYR A 54 0.48 -5.09 -7.51
C TYR A 54 -0.88 -5.59 -8.02
N GLY A 55 -0.90 -6.75 -8.69
CA GLY A 55 -2.13 -7.36 -9.22
C GLY A 55 -3.19 -7.60 -8.16
N SER A 56 -2.78 -7.88 -6.91
CA SER A 56 -3.69 -8.07 -5.78
C SER A 56 -4.49 -6.82 -5.41
N LEU A 57 -3.99 -5.63 -5.75
CA LEU A 57 -4.62 -4.34 -5.41
C LEU A 57 -5.40 -3.72 -6.57
N LYS A 58 -5.47 -4.36 -7.74
CA LYS A 58 -6.30 -3.89 -8.87
C LYS A 58 -7.76 -3.62 -8.49
N PRO A 59 -8.45 -4.46 -7.67
CA PRO A 59 -9.82 -4.16 -7.26
C PRO A 59 -9.94 -2.87 -6.45
N ILE A 60 -9.02 -2.64 -5.51
CA ILE A 60 -8.94 -1.39 -4.73
C ILE A 60 -8.70 -0.20 -5.67
N GLY A 61 -7.73 -0.32 -6.58
CA GLY A 61 -7.41 0.77 -7.51
C GLY A 61 -8.60 1.19 -8.37
N ARG A 62 -9.40 0.23 -8.87
CA ARG A 62 -10.63 0.52 -9.62
C ARG A 62 -11.72 1.20 -8.80
N VAL A 63 -11.81 0.90 -7.50
CA VAL A 63 -12.73 1.61 -6.61
C VAL A 63 -12.25 3.04 -6.45
N LEU A 64 -10.98 3.25 -6.10
CA LEU A 64 -10.40 4.57 -5.87
C LEU A 64 -10.42 5.49 -7.11
N GLU A 65 -10.20 4.93 -8.30
CA GLU A 65 -10.31 5.67 -9.56
C GLU A 65 -11.74 6.22 -9.77
N LYS A 66 -12.77 5.42 -9.48
CA LYS A 66 -14.18 5.85 -9.52
C LYS A 66 -14.51 6.91 -8.48
N GLU A 67 -13.78 6.91 -7.38
CA GLU A 67 -13.82 7.92 -6.32
C GLU A 67 -13.01 9.18 -6.66
N ASN A 68 -12.52 9.29 -7.89
CA ASN A 68 -11.76 10.43 -8.40
C ASN A 68 -10.46 10.70 -7.63
N TYR A 69 -9.70 9.65 -7.30
CA TYR A 69 -8.31 9.73 -6.82
C TYR A 69 -7.28 9.41 -7.92
N ASP A 70 -6.09 9.99 -7.82
CA ASP A 70 -4.92 9.53 -8.59
C ASP A 70 -4.27 8.37 -7.85
N VAL A 71 -4.29 7.18 -8.44
CA VAL A 71 -3.95 5.93 -7.75
C VAL A 71 -2.55 5.47 -8.14
N PHE A 72 -1.66 5.37 -7.17
CA PHE A 72 -0.30 4.84 -7.36
C PHE A 72 -0.17 3.47 -6.68
N ILE A 73 -0.15 2.39 -7.45
CA ILE A 73 0.09 1.05 -6.92
C ILE A 73 1.60 0.78 -6.89
N TRP A 74 2.18 0.72 -5.69
CA TRP A 74 3.60 0.50 -5.52
C TRP A 74 3.94 -1.00 -5.57
N ASN A 75 4.67 -1.40 -6.60
CA ASN A 75 5.07 -2.78 -6.85
C ASN A 75 6.54 -3.00 -6.45
N TYR A 76 6.75 -3.70 -5.33
CA TYR A 76 8.08 -3.85 -4.74
C TYR A 76 8.47 -5.32 -4.52
N GLU A 77 9.77 -5.62 -4.57
CA GLU A 77 10.30 -6.96 -4.36
C GLU A 77 10.29 -7.31 -2.85
N THR A 78 9.18 -7.86 -2.38
CA THR A 78 8.89 -8.03 -0.93
C THR A 78 10.02 -8.67 -0.09
N ARG A 79 10.76 -9.64 -0.63
CA ARG A 79 11.82 -10.39 0.09
C ARG A 79 13.20 -9.72 0.06
N LYS A 80 13.38 -8.70 -0.78
CA LYS A 80 14.71 -8.24 -1.18
C LYS A 80 15.39 -7.34 -0.15
N PHE A 81 14.61 -6.53 0.55
CA PHE A 81 15.10 -5.53 1.50
C PHE A 81 14.46 -5.71 2.88
N THR A 82 15.04 -5.03 3.88
CA THR A 82 14.44 -4.94 5.21
C THR A 82 13.25 -3.97 5.19
N LEU A 83 12.47 -3.97 6.26
CA LEU A 83 11.35 -3.06 6.47
C LEU A 83 11.77 -1.59 6.28
N GLU A 84 12.86 -1.18 6.92
CA GLU A 84 13.39 0.19 6.89
C GLU A 84 13.82 0.58 5.48
N LYS A 85 14.46 -0.35 4.76
CA LYS A 85 14.93 -0.09 3.40
C LYS A 85 13.77 -0.06 2.39
N HIS A 86 12.72 -0.85 2.58
CA HIS A 86 11.47 -0.70 1.82
C HIS A 86 10.80 0.64 2.11
N ALA A 87 10.76 1.07 3.37
CA ALA A 87 10.24 2.38 3.73
C ALA A 87 11.02 3.54 3.08
N GLU A 88 12.35 3.49 3.06
CA GLU A 88 13.18 4.47 2.34
C GLU A 88 12.84 4.52 0.84
N HIS A 89 12.61 3.36 0.20
CA HIS A 89 12.20 3.34 -1.21
C HIS A 89 10.80 3.91 -1.42
N LEU A 90 9.87 3.64 -0.50
CA LEU A 90 8.54 4.24 -0.55
C LEU A 90 8.64 5.77 -0.39
N VAL A 91 9.46 6.27 0.53
CA VAL A 91 9.70 7.72 0.71
C VAL A 91 10.18 8.38 -0.58
N ARG A 92 11.04 7.73 -1.38
CA ARG A 92 11.45 8.24 -2.70
C ARG A 92 10.27 8.41 -3.66
N LEU A 93 9.34 7.46 -3.67
CA LEU A 93 8.10 7.59 -4.46
C LEU A 93 7.23 8.74 -3.94
N LEU A 94 7.05 8.83 -2.62
CA LEU A 94 6.26 9.90 -1.99
C LEU A 94 6.80 11.29 -2.33
N ASN A 95 8.12 11.47 -2.27
CA ASN A 95 8.76 12.72 -2.68
C ASN A 95 8.49 13.05 -4.15
N LYS A 96 8.49 12.06 -5.06
CA LYS A 96 8.10 12.31 -6.46
C LYS A 96 6.63 12.67 -6.64
N ILE A 97 5.73 12.09 -5.86
CA ILE A 97 4.32 12.49 -5.91
C ILE A 97 4.16 13.91 -5.36
N ALA A 98 4.82 14.25 -4.25
CA ALA A 98 4.79 15.60 -3.68
C ALA A 98 5.41 16.65 -4.63
N GLU A 99 6.50 16.34 -5.32
CA GLU A 99 7.08 17.20 -6.37
C GLU A 99 6.08 17.47 -7.51
N LEU A 100 5.30 16.45 -7.90
CA LEU A 100 4.28 16.59 -8.95
C LEU A 100 3.03 17.34 -8.46
N LYS A 101 2.71 17.24 -7.17
CA LYS A 101 1.46 17.76 -6.58
C LYS A 101 1.73 18.49 -5.26
N PRO A 102 2.44 19.63 -5.28
CA PRO A 102 2.84 20.30 -4.04
C PRO A 102 1.63 20.72 -3.20
N GLY A 103 1.68 20.45 -1.90
CA GLY A 103 0.61 20.81 -0.96
C GLY A 103 -0.64 19.94 -0.98
N ILE A 104 -0.74 18.97 -1.89
CA ILE A 104 -1.89 18.07 -2.00
C ILE A 104 -1.68 16.82 -1.13
N PRO A 105 -2.65 16.44 -0.28
CA PRO A 105 -2.52 15.25 0.56
C PRO A 105 -2.26 13.96 -0.23
N ILE A 106 -1.36 13.13 0.30
CA ILE A 106 -1.11 11.77 -0.18
C ILE A 106 -1.74 10.80 0.81
N ASN A 107 -2.74 10.06 0.35
CA ASN A 107 -3.45 9.05 1.12
C ASN A 107 -2.86 7.65 0.89
N PHE A 108 -3.23 6.69 1.73
CA PHE A 108 -2.72 5.32 1.68
C PHE A 108 -3.83 4.29 1.82
N VAL A 109 -3.75 3.24 1.00
CA VAL A 109 -4.52 2.00 1.20
C VAL A 109 -3.58 0.82 1.15
N THR A 110 -3.57 0.01 2.19
CA THR A 110 -2.56 -1.05 2.32
C THR A 110 -3.17 -2.40 2.61
N HIS A 111 -2.44 -3.45 2.22
CA HIS A 111 -2.73 -4.83 2.63
C HIS A 111 -1.58 -5.38 3.49
N SER A 112 -1.93 -5.93 4.65
CA SER A 112 -1.00 -6.67 5.52
C SER A 112 0.26 -5.85 5.83
N VAL A 113 1.45 -6.43 5.63
CA VAL A 113 2.74 -5.75 5.86
C VAL A 113 2.88 -4.40 5.15
N GLY A 114 2.13 -4.16 4.07
CA GLY A 114 2.12 -2.86 3.41
C GLY A 114 1.78 -1.72 4.36
N GLY A 115 0.91 -1.96 5.35
CA GLY A 115 0.57 -0.97 6.38
C GLY A 115 1.73 -0.67 7.33
N VAL A 116 2.53 -1.69 7.65
CA VAL A 116 3.74 -1.53 8.46
C VAL A 116 4.80 -0.73 7.68
N ILE A 117 4.97 -1.01 6.38
CA ILE A 117 5.91 -0.25 5.54
C ILE A 117 5.49 1.23 5.44
N VAL A 118 4.19 1.51 5.26
CA VAL A 118 3.66 2.88 5.25
C VAL A 118 3.93 3.57 6.59
N ARG A 119 3.66 2.91 7.73
CA ARG A 119 3.96 3.47 9.05
C ARG A 119 5.43 3.85 9.22
N VAL A 120 6.36 2.98 8.79
CA VAL A 120 7.80 3.26 8.87
C VAL A 120 8.21 4.35 7.88
N ALA A 121 7.61 4.40 6.69
CA ALA A 121 7.88 5.46 5.72
C ALA A 121 7.40 6.84 6.19
N LEU A 122 6.22 6.91 6.82
CA LEU A 122 5.65 8.16 7.33
C LEU A 122 6.42 8.73 8.52
N ALA A 123 7.06 7.87 9.31
CA ALA A 123 7.95 8.28 10.39
C ALA A 123 9.37 8.66 9.92
N HIS A 124 9.71 8.40 8.65
CA HIS A 124 11.03 8.70 8.11
C HIS A 124 11.25 10.22 8.04
N PRO A 125 12.44 10.75 8.41
CA PRO A 125 12.72 12.19 8.39
C PRO A 125 12.47 12.84 7.02
N ASP A 126 12.91 12.17 5.95
CA ASP A 126 12.76 12.66 4.57
C ASP A 126 11.35 12.44 3.96
N CYS A 127 10.37 12.02 4.77
CA CYS A 127 8.99 11.85 4.31
C CYS A 127 8.32 13.21 4.08
N PRO A 128 7.71 13.46 2.90
CA PRO A 128 7.11 14.74 2.59
C PRO A 128 5.88 15.03 3.44
N GLU A 129 5.64 16.31 3.72
CA GLU A 129 4.53 16.75 4.59
C GLU A 129 3.15 16.42 4.01
N GLU A 130 3.03 16.37 2.67
CA GLU A 130 1.83 15.92 1.95
C GLU A 130 1.39 14.51 2.38
N ALA A 131 2.34 13.61 2.65
CA ALA A 131 2.05 12.25 3.11
C ALA A 131 1.63 12.21 4.59
N LYS A 132 2.09 13.16 5.40
CA LYS A 132 1.74 13.25 6.83
C LYS A 132 0.42 13.97 7.09
N LYS A 133 -0.16 14.63 6.08
CA LYS A 133 -1.47 15.31 6.13
C LYS A 133 -2.60 14.48 5.53
N GLY A 134 -2.28 13.32 4.97
CA GLY A 134 -3.25 12.43 4.34
C GLY A 134 -3.95 11.50 5.33
N LYS A 135 -4.65 10.52 4.75
CA LYS A 135 -5.40 9.47 5.44
C LYS A 135 -4.83 8.10 5.12
N ALA A 136 -4.88 7.17 6.05
CA ALA A 136 -4.39 5.81 5.85
C ALA A 136 -5.44 4.75 6.21
N VAL A 137 -5.79 3.90 5.25
CA VAL A 137 -6.59 2.69 5.46
C VAL A 137 -5.66 1.48 5.48
N LEU A 138 -5.52 0.85 6.64
CA LEU A 138 -4.66 -0.30 6.86
C LEU A 138 -5.50 -1.58 6.95
N MET A 139 -5.45 -2.44 5.93
CA MET A 139 -6.25 -3.67 5.90
C MET A 139 -5.44 -4.88 6.36
N ALA A 140 -5.83 -5.46 7.49
CA ALA A 140 -5.17 -6.55 8.18
C ALA A 140 -3.66 -6.34 8.47
N PRO A 141 -3.21 -5.14 8.90
CA PRO A 141 -1.79 -4.87 9.10
C PRO A 141 -1.25 -5.67 10.29
N PRO A 142 -0.09 -6.35 10.22
CA PRO A 142 0.56 -6.94 11.39
C PRO A 142 1.35 -5.88 12.17
N ASN A 143 0.67 -4.86 12.71
CA ASN A 143 1.31 -3.71 13.36
C ASN A 143 2.14 -4.12 14.58
N ALA A 144 1.67 -5.09 15.36
CA ALA A 144 2.40 -5.73 16.45
C ALA A 144 3.01 -7.09 16.04
N GLY A 145 3.27 -7.28 14.75
CA GLY A 145 3.75 -8.54 14.18
C GLY A 145 2.65 -9.60 14.06
N SER A 146 3.05 -10.87 14.00
CA SER A 146 2.12 -12.01 13.92
C SER A 146 2.62 -13.14 14.81
N THR A 147 1.80 -13.56 15.76
CA THR A 147 2.06 -14.69 16.66
C THR A 147 2.19 -15.97 15.86
N LEU A 148 1.37 -16.12 14.80
CA LEU A 148 1.48 -17.23 13.88
C LEU A 148 2.84 -17.26 13.19
N ALA A 149 3.30 -16.12 12.65
CA ALA A 149 4.61 -16.02 12.01
C ALA A 149 5.74 -16.39 12.97
N ARG A 150 5.71 -15.85 14.21
CA ARG A 150 6.68 -16.19 15.26
C ARG A 150 6.69 -17.66 15.63
N ARG A 151 5.53 -18.31 15.68
CA ARG A 151 5.43 -19.76 15.96
C ARG A 151 6.14 -20.61 14.91
N TYR A 152 6.16 -20.16 13.65
CA TYR A 152 6.84 -20.84 12.55
C TYR A 152 8.27 -20.35 12.29
N SER A 153 8.77 -19.39 13.08
CA SER A 153 10.08 -18.77 12.89
C SER A 153 11.26 -19.74 12.89
N ARG A 154 11.14 -20.88 13.59
CA ARG A 154 12.20 -21.92 13.66
C ARG A 154 12.17 -22.93 12.51
N SER A 155 11.17 -22.88 11.62
CA SER A 155 11.10 -23.80 10.49
C SER A 155 12.02 -23.33 9.36
N SER A 156 13.04 -24.14 9.02
CA SER A 156 13.98 -23.85 7.93
C SER A 156 13.29 -23.62 6.58
N LEU A 157 12.19 -24.35 6.31
CA LEU A 157 11.40 -24.17 5.09
C LEU A 157 10.67 -22.81 5.08
N VAL A 158 10.08 -22.41 6.20
CA VAL A 158 9.43 -21.09 6.33
C VAL A 158 10.46 -19.98 6.21
N GLN A 159 11.60 -20.09 6.89
CA GLN A 159 12.70 -19.13 6.78
C GLN A 159 13.21 -19.01 5.34
N PHE A 160 13.36 -20.12 4.63
CA PHE A 160 13.78 -20.12 3.23
C PHE A 160 12.78 -19.36 2.35
N VAL A 161 11.49 -19.65 2.50
CA VAL A 161 10.39 -19.00 1.76
C VAL A 161 10.32 -17.50 2.06
N PHE A 162 10.36 -17.12 3.34
CA PHE A 162 10.30 -15.71 3.77
C PHE A 162 11.60 -14.96 3.42
N GLY A 163 12.73 -15.67 3.31
CA GLY A 163 14.03 -15.05 3.05
C GLY A 163 14.59 -14.30 4.26
N ARG A 164 15.78 -13.72 4.09
CA ARG A 164 16.63 -13.25 5.21
C ARG A 164 16.44 -11.78 5.61
N LYS A 165 15.55 -11.04 4.94
CA LYS A 165 15.37 -9.59 5.12
C LYS A 165 14.01 -9.30 5.78
N LEU A 166 13.10 -8.56 5.14
CA LEU A 166 11.76 -8.28 5.65
C LEU A 166 11.07 -9.55 6.17
N GLY A 167 11.14 -10.65 5.41
CA GLY A 167 10.54 -11.91 5.85
C GLY A 167 11.06 -12.41 7.19
N MET A 168 12.35 -12.28 7.47
CA MET A 168 12.90 -12.65 8.78
C MET A 168 12.42 -11.71 9.88
N GLN A 169 12.37 -10.40 9.64
CA GLN A 169 11.83 -9.43 10.60
C GLN A 169 10.37 -9.75 10.95
N LEU A 170 9.55 -10.12 9.96
CA LEU A 170 8.16 -10.56 10.18
C LEU A 170 8.05 -11.86 11.00
N LEU A 171 9.02 -12.76 10.85
CA LEU A 171 9.06 -14.01 11.60
C LEU A 171 9.57 -13.82 13.03
N THR A 172 10.44 -12.85 13.31
CA THR A 172 11.18 -12.83 14.58
C THR A 172 10.89 -11.63 15.46
N TYR A 173 10.40 -10.51 14.93
CA TYR A 173 10.18 -9.33 15.75
C TYR A 173 9.05 -9.56 16.76
N SER A 174 9.34 -9.20 18.02
CA SER A 174 8.34 -9.19 19.09
C SER A 174 7.29 -8.10 18.82
N PRO A 175 6.11 -8.19 19.46
CA PRO A 175 5.09 -7.14 19.37
C PRO A 175 5.62 -5.76 19.73
N GLU A 176 6.35 -5.67 20.84
CA GLU A 176 6.98 -4.43 21.29
C GLU A 176 7.98 -3.90 20.24
N HIS A 177 8.84 -4.77 19.71
CA HIS A 177 9.81 -4.35 18.69
C HIS A 177 9.08 -3.82 17.44
N MET A 178 8.07 -4.52 16.94
CA MET A 178 7.27 -4.11 15.76
C MET A 178 6.57 -2.76 15.96
N LEU A 179 6.03 -2.50 17.15
CA LEU A 179 5.40 -1.22 17.48
C LEU A 179 6.43 -0.09 17.66
N ASN A 180 7.65 -0.42 18.11
CA ASN A 180 8.71 0.55 18.33
C ASN A 180 9.58 0.87 17.10
N VAL A 181 9.49 0.10 16.00
CA VAL A 181 10.20 0.44 14.74
C VAL A 181 9.87 1.85 14.27
N ALA A 182 8.60 2.25 14.37
CA ALA A 182 8.13 3.59 14.00
C ALA A 182 6.75 3.86 14.60
N LYS A 183 6.47 5.09 15.02
CA LYS A 183 5.12 5.51 15.39
C LYS A 183 4.41 6.09 14.18
N MET A 184 3.11 5.84 14.07
CA MET A 184 2.33 6.54 13.05
C MET A 184 2.24 8.02 13.46
N PRO A 185 2.49 8.98 12.54
CA PRO A 185 2.33 10.39 12.87
C PRO A 185 0.89 10.71 13.28
N SER A 186 0.72 11.50 14.35
CA SER A 186 -0.61 11.88 14.86
C SER A 186 -1.40 12.78 13.93
N SER A 187 -0.74 13.39 12.93
CA SER A 187 -1.35 14.20 11.89
C SER A 187 -2.06 13.37 10.80
N VAL A 188 -1.81 12.06 10.75
CA VAL A 188 -2.42 11.15 9.77
C VAL A 188 -3.68 10.55 10.37
N ASP A 189 -4.80 10.72 9.69
CA ASP A 189 -6.05 10.05 10.04
C ASP A 189 -5.97 8.56 9.65
N VAL A 190 -6.11 7.65 10.61
CA VAL A 190 -5.93 6.21 10.37
C VAL A 190 -7.20 5.41 10.64
N LEU A 191 -7.51 4.50 9.72
CA LEU A 191 -8.47 3.41 9.89
C LEU A 191 -7.75 2.07 9.75
N VAL A 192 -7.86 1.23 10.78
CA VAL A 192 -7.43 -0.17 10.75
C VAL A 192 -8.65 -1.06 10.53
N LEU A 193 -8.60 -1.91 9.50
CA LEU A 193 -9.61 -2.93 9.24
C LEU A 193 -9.04 -4.31 9.60
N SER A 194 -9.69 -5.01 10.53
CA SER A 194 -9.25 -6.32 11.03
C SER A 194 -10.22 -7.42 10.60
N GLY A 195 -9.71 -8.59 10.21
CA GLY A 195 -10.55 -9.73 9.86
C GLY A 195 -10.71 -10.73 11.01
N THR A 196 -11.81 -11.49 11.02
CA THR A 196 -12.08 -12.55 12.02
C THR A 196 -12.34 -13.93 11.41
N LYS A 197 -12.31 -14.03 10.07
CA LYS A 197 -12.59 -15.31 9.40
C LYS A 197 -11.33 -16.18 9.37
N LYS A 198 -11.28 -17.12 10.30
CA LYS A 198 -10.20 -18.09 10.47
C LYS A 198 -9.96 -18.91 9.19
N SER A 199 -8.72 -19.36 9.01
CA SER A 199 -8.38 -20.34 7.98
C SER A 199 -8.66 -21.75 8.46
N LYS A 200 -9.36 -22.54 7.64
CA LYS A 200 -9.59 -23.99 7.88
C LYS A 200 -8.32 -24.84 7.69
N PHE A 201 -7.22 -24.25 7.21
CA PHE A 201 -5.98 -24.96 6.84
C PHE A 201 -4.84 -24.82 7.87
N LEU A 202 -5.07 -24.07 8.96
CA LEU A 202 -4.10 -23.99 10.05
C LEU A 202 -4.24 -25.22 10.96
N LEU A 203 -3.11 -25.89 11.24
CA LEU A 203 -3.07 -27.01 12.19
C LEU A 203 -3.41 -26.60 13.62
N PHE A 204 -3.29 -25.32 13.95
CA PHE A 204 -3.48 -24.81 15.30
C PHE A 204 -4.40 -23.60 15.26
N GLN A 205 -5.36 -23.60 16.19
CA GLN A 205 -6.24 -22.49 16.40
C GLN A 205 -5.48 -21.43 17.21
N LEU A 206 -5.42 -20.21 16.69
CA LEU A 206 -5.08 -19.05 17.50
C LEU A 206 -6.23 -18.82 18.49
N GLU A 207 -5.89 -18.57 19.75
CA GLU A 207 -6.85 -18.39 20.84
C GLU A 207 -7.70 -17.13 20.59
N GLU A 208 -7.04 -16.04 20.21
CA GLU A 208 -7.65 -14.76 19.87
C GLU A 208 -8.35 -14.76 18.51
N ASP A 209 -9.32 -13.86 18.34
CA ASP A 209 -9.96 -13.61 17.05
C ASP A 209 -8.95 -13.16 16.00
N ASN A 210 -9.03 -13.76 14.81
CA ASN A 210 -8.03 -13.62 13.77
C ASN A 210 -8.58 -13.94 12.38
N ASP A 211 -7.92 -13.41 11.37
CA ASP A 211 -8.28 -13.56 9.97
C ASP A 211 -7.62 -14.78 9.28
N GLY A 212 -7.09 -15.71 10.07
CA GLY A 212 -6.31 -16.85 9.62
C GLY A 212 -4.82 -16.56 9.39
N LYS A 213 -4.32 -15.35 9.67
CA LYS A 213 -2.88 -15.05 9.72
C LYS A 213 -2.48 -14.10 10.86
N VAL A 214 -3.31 -13.10 11.14
CA VAL A 214 -3.04 -12.02 12.10
C VAL A 214 -4.24 -11.89 13.05
N CYS A 215 -3.98 -11.79 14.36
CA CYS A 215 -5.03 -11.56 15.35
C CYS A 215 -5.51 -10.11 15.31
N VAL A 216 -6.77 -9.88 15.67
CA VAL A 216 -7.35 -8.52 15.74
C VAL A 216 -6.50 -7.60 16.63
N THR A 217 -6.06 -8.10 17.79
CA THR A 217 -5.20 -7.38 18.72
C THR A 217 -3.85 -6.98 18.10
N GLU A 218 -3.29 -7.82 17.21
CA GLU A 218 -2.02 -7.56 16.53
C GLU A 218 -2.12 -6.52 15.42
N THR A 219 -3.34 -6.23 14.96
CA THR A 219 -3.58 -5.19 13.95
C THR A 219 -3.61 -3.78 14.49
N ARG A 220 -3.80 -3.62 15.81
CA ARG A 220 -3.94 -2.30 16.43
C ARG A 220 -2.62 -1.55 16.44
N LEU A 221 -2.71 -0.22 16.33
CA LEU A 221 -1.61 0.70 16.60
C LEU A 221 -1.59 1.07 18.08
N ASP A 222 -0.44 1.56 18.54
CA ASP A 222 -0.25 2.19 19.85
C ASP A 222 -0.45 3.71 19.82
N THR A 223 -0.80 4.26 18.66
CA THR A 223 -1.20 5.65 18.43
C THR A 223 -2.72 5.75 18.21
N PRO A 224 -3.36 6.90 18.38
CA PRO A 224 -4.80 7.06 18.09
C PRO A 224 -5.18 6.65 16.66
N HIS A 225 -6.25 5.88 16.51
CA HIS A 225 -6.75 5.41 15.22
C HIS A 225 -8.19 4.88 15.34
N GLN A 226 -8.92 4.89 14.23
CA GLN A 226 -10.19 4.18 14.10
C GLN A 226 -9.95 2.70 13.81
N ASN A 227 -10.83 1.83 14.30
CA ASN A 227 -10.76 0.39 14.09
C ASN A 227 -12.14 -0.15 13.70
N TYR A 228 -12.17 -1.07 12.74
CA TYR A 228 -13.39 -1.80 12.40
C TYR A 228 -13.08 -3.28 12.15
N ILE A 229 -13.89 -4.17 12.73
CA ILE A 229 -13.72 -5.62 12.64
C ILE A 229 -14.71 -6.16 11.60
N ILE A 230 -14.23 -7.01 10.69
CA ILE A 230 -14.98 -7.51 9.53
C ILE A 230 -14.92 -9.05 9.51
N ASP A 231 -16.04 -9.72 9.21
CA ASP A 231 -16.03 -11.16 8.87
C ASP A 231 -15.37 -11.40 7.49
N ALA A 232 -14.05 -11.28 7.46
CA ALA A 232 -13.22 -11.53 6.30
C ALA A 232 -11.96 -12.26 6.72
N ASN A 233 -11.42 -13.07 5.81
CA ASN A 233 -10.11 -13.67 6.01
C ASN A 233 -9.02 -12.74 5.50
N HIS A 234 -7.78 -13.02 5.88
CA HIS A 234 -6.63 -12.16 5.61
C HIS A 234 -6.47 -11.82 4.12
N THR A 235 -6.74 -12.79 3.25
CA THR A 235 -6.53 -12.68 1.80
C THR A 235 -7.62 -11.86 1.12
N TYR A 236 -8.87 -12.01 1.55
CA TYR A 236 -10.05 -11.44 0.90
C TYR A 236 -10.56 -10.16 1.56
N ILE A 237 -9.96 -9.72 2.68
CA ILE A 237 -10.32 -8.44 3.32
C ILE A 237 -10.23 -7.25 2.35
N ILE A 238 -9.29 -7.27 1.40
CA ILE A 238 -9.10 -6.23 0.37
C ILE A 238 -10.16 -6.23 -0.74
N THR A 239 -10.99 -7.27 -0.81
CA THR A 239 -12.09 -7.40 -1.78
C THR A 239 -13.45 -7.53 -1.10
N ASN A 240 -13.49 -7.52 0.23
CA ASN A 240 -14.73 -7.58 1.00
C ASN A 240 -15.52 -6.28 0.79
N LYS A 241 -16.83 -6.39 0.58
CA LYS A 241 -17.70 -5.24 0.26
C LYS A 241 -17.71 -4.20 1.38
N THR A 242 -17.80 -4.65 2.63
CA THR A 242 -17.72 -3.80 3.83
C THR A 242 -16.39 -3.07 3.90
N SER A 243 -15.27 -3.78 3.65
CA SER A 243 -13.96 -3.13 3.63
C SER A 243 -13.86 -2.04 2.56
N LEU A 244 -14.32 -2.31 1.35
CA LEU A 244 -14.27 -1.34 0.24
C LEU A 244 -15.18 -0.14 0.49
N PHE A 245 -16.35 -0.36 1.08
CA PHE A 245 -17.26 0.70 1.50
C PHE A 245 -16.63 1.58 2.58
N LEU A 246 -16.17 1.00 3.68
CA LEU A 246 -15.54 1.72 4.78
C LEU A 246 -14.27 2.48 4.33
N MET A 247 -13.46 1.87 3.46
CA MET A 247 -12.31 2.52 2.85
C MET A 247 -12.71 3.81 2.13
N ARG A 248 -13.73 3.76 1.26
CA ARG A 248 -14.21 4.95 0.54
C ARG A 248 -14.71 6.02 1.50
N GLU A 249 -15.60 5.65 2.41
CA GLU A 249 -16.20 6.62 3.34
C GLU A 249 -15.14 7.27 4.23
N PHE A 250 -14.14 6.50 4.67
CA PHE A 250 -13.03 7.01 5.45
C PHE A 250 -12.11 7.93 4.63
N LEU A 251 -11.77 7.58 3.40
CA LEU A 251 -10.92 8.45 2.57
C LEU A 251 -11.59 9.79 2.25
N ARG A 252 -12.92 9.81 2.14
CA ARG A 252 -13.70 11.05 1.96
C ARG A 252 -13.77 11.89 3.24
N ASN A 253 -14.12 11.28 4.36
CA ASN A 253 -14.55 12.01 5.56
C ASN A 253 -13.54 11.96 6.72
N GLY A 254 -12.47 11.17 6.60
CA GLY A 254 -11.53 10.90 7.68
C GLY A 254 -12.17 10.24 8.89
N SER A 255 -11.61 10.53 10.06
CA SER A 255 -12.09 10.05 11.37
C SER A 255 -13.53 10.44 11.71
N LYS A 256 -14.11 11.43 11.02
CA LYS A 256 -15.49 11.90 11.21
C LYS A 256 -16.54 11.10 10.42
N SER A 257 -16.14 10.06 9.69
CA SER A 257 -17.05 9.23 8.91
C SER A 257 -18.10 8.54 9.80
N SER A 258 -19.39 8.82 9.56
CA SER A 258 -20.50 8.20 10.28
C SER A 258 -20.63 6.70 10.01
N ALA A 259 -20.10 6.22 8.88
CA ALA A 259 -20.08 4.80 8.54
C ALA A 259 -19.31 3.94 9.56
N LEU A 260 -18.38 4.54 10.31
CA LEU A 260 -17.60 3.83 11.33
C LEU A 260 -18.38 3.52 12.60
N THR A 261 -19.50 4.22 12.84
CA THR A 261 -20.37 4.01 14.00
C THR A 261 -21.61 3.19 13.68
N GLN A 262 -21.82 2.83 12.41
CA GLN A 262 -22.96 2.04 11.96
C GLN A 262 -22.81 0.57 12.35
N VAL A 263 -23.94 -0.06 12.67
CA VAL A 263 -23.98 -1.51 12.87
C VAL A 263 -23.83 -2.25 11.53
N PRO A 264 -23.34 -3.50 11.52
CA PRO A 264 -23.10 -4.24 10.28
C PRO A 264 -24.30 -4.28 9.33
N GLU A 265 -25.52 -4.43 9.84
CA GLU A 265 -26.76 -4.47 9.06
C GLU A 265 -27.02 -3.16 8.30
N GLU A 266 -26.74 -2.01 8.93
CA GLU A 266 -26.88 -0.68 8.31
C GLU A 266 -25.84 -0.48 7.21
N ILE A 267 -24.62 -0.98 7.41
CA ILE A 267 -23.58 -0.96 6.38
C ILE A 267 -24.00 -1.84 5.20
N GLU A 268 -24.51 -3.04 5.46
CA GLU A 268 -25.01 -3.94 4.41
C GLU A 268 -26.15 -3.29 3.62
N ALA A 269 -27.11 -2.64 4.28
CA ALA A 269 -28.17 -1.88 3.63
C ALA A 269 -27.60 -0.73 2.77
N SER A 270 -26.63 0.02 3.30
CA SER A 270 -25.95 1.12 2.58
C SER A 270 -25.19 0.64 1.34
N ILE A 271 -24.58 -0.54 1.43
CA ILE A 271 -23.91 -1.20 0.29
C ILE A 271 -24.93 -1.61 -0.78
N GLN A 272 -26.10 -2.11 -0.38
CA GLN A 272 -27.15 -2.53 -1.31
C GLN A 272 -27.82 -1.35 -2.02
N GLN A 273 -27.97 -0.22 -1.31
CA GLN A 273 -28.56 1.01 -1.84
C GLN A 273 -27.57 1.86 -2.66
N SER A 274 -26.26 1.61 -2.52
CA SER A 274 -25.24 2.33 -3.29
C SER A 274 -25.46 2.11 -4.79
N PRO A 275 -25.56 3.18 -5.61
CA PRO A 275 -25.78 3.04 -7.04
C PRO A 275 -24.69 2.16 -7.66
N LYS A 276 -25.10 1.20 -8.50
CA LYS A 276 -24.15 0.41 -9.29
C LYS A 276 -23.38 1.39 -10.17
N ALA A 277 -22.05 1.39 -10.01
CA ALA A 277 -21.17 2.28 -10.77
C ALA A 277 -21.50 2.21 -12.25
N ASP A 278 -21.77 3.37 -12.84
CA ASP A 278 -22.11 3.51 -14.25
C ASP A 278 -20.96 2.98 -15.11
N VAL A 279 -21.22 1.94 -15.89
CA VAL A 279 -20.21 1.19 -16.65
C VAL A 279 -19.72 2.02 -17.87
N ASN A 280 -20.42 3.11 -18.19
CA ASN A 280 -20.16 3.95 -19.37
C ASN A 280 -19.36 5.23 -19.10
N LYS A 281 -18.85 5.46 -17.87
CA LYS A 281 -17.92 6.57 -17.64
C LYS A 281 -16.61 6.26 -18.35
N GLU A 282 -16.20 7.16 -19.25
CA GLU A 282 -14.94 7.12 -19.99
C GLU A 282 -13.81 6.72 -19.03
N LYS A 283 -13.08 5.64 -19.36
CA LYS A 283 -12.01 5.11 -18.51
C LYS A 283 -10.96 6.20 -18.30
N SER A 284 -10.99 6.89 -17.17
CA SER A 284 -9.87 7.75 -16.79
C SER A 284 -8.64 6.84 -16.60
N LYS A 285 -7.46 7.35 -16.94
CA LYS A 285 -6.21 6.58 -16.94
C LYS A 285 -5.41 6.98 -15.69
N ASP A 286 -6.05 6.87 -14.53
CA ASP A 286 -5.52 7.46 -13.29
C ASP A 286 -4.98 6.39 -12.32
N ILE A 287 -4.78 5.16 -12.81
CA ILE A 287 -4.08 4.09 -12.09
C ILE A 287 -2.68 3.90 -12.65
N TYR A 288 -1.68 4.27 -11.86
CA TYR A 288 -0.27 4.16 -12.16
C TYR A 288 0.35 3.00 -11.37
N VAL A 289 0.94 2.02 -12.06
CA VAL A 289 1.71 0.95 -11.40
C VAL A 289 3.18 1.33 -11.41
N ILE A 290 3.75 1.50 -10.22
CA ILE A 290 5.15 1.90 -10.04
C ILE A 290 5.99 0.66 -9.75
N HIS A 291 6.77 0.22 -10.73
CA HIS A 291 7.65 -0.94 -10.58
C HIS A 291 8.99 -0.55 -9.97
N CYS A 292 9.27 -1.11 -8.79
CA CYS A 292 10.56 -1.01 -8.11
C CYS A 292 11.31 -2.35 -8.26
N LEU A 293 12.12 -2.47 -9.32
CA LEU A 293 12.96 -3.65 -9.61
C LEU A 293 14.45 -3.24 -9.69
N GLY A 294 15.37 -4.13 -9.27
CA GLY A 294 16.83 -3.96 -9.52
C GLY A 294 17.66 -3.35 -8.36
N ALA A 295 18.96 -3.15 -8.58
CA ALA A 295 19.92 -2.59 -7.61
C ALA A 295 20.41 -1.20 -8.07
N HIS A 296 20.14 -0.18 -7.24
CA HIS A 296 20.64 1.21 -7.17
C HIS A 296 20.75 2.12 -8.42
N PRO A 297 20.28 3.40 -8.29
CA PRO A 297 19.08 3.82 -7.59
C PRO A 297 17.84 3.34 -8.36
N TYR A 298 16.72 3.12 -7.67
CA TYR A 298 15.47 2.81 -8.35
C TYR A 298 15.16 3.88 -9.38
N SER A 299 15.26 3.50 -10.65
CA SER A 299 14.61 4.24 -11.70
C SER A 299 13.13 4.08 -11.42
N LEU A 300 12.50 5.13 -10.90
CA LEU A 300 11.04 5.21 -10.88
C LEU A 300 10.62 5.32 -12.33
N TYR A 301 10.43 4.17 -12.98
CA TYR A 301 9.93 4.12 -14.34
C TYR A 301 8.52 4.71 -14.33
N GLY A 302 8.40 5.93 -14.88
CA GLY A 302 7.13 6.57 -15.13
C GLY A 302 6.98 8.04 -14.77
N PHE A 303 7.92 8.63 -14.03
CA PHE A 303 7.85 10.06 -13.71
C PHE A 303 8.47 10.91 -14.84
N PRO A 304 7.88 12.07 -15.20
CA PRO A 304 8.52 13.03 -16.09
C PRO A 304 9.86 13.49 -15.49
N LYS A 305 10.87 13.72 -16.33
CA LYS A 305 12.05 14.47 -15.91
C LYS A 305 11.59 15.87 -15.50
N SER A 306 12.01 16.36 -14.34
CA SER A 306 11.71 17.71 -13.89
C SER A 306 12.08 18.71 -14.99
N ARG A 307 11.18 19.66 -15.28
CA ARG A 307 11.51 20.87 -16.06
C ARG A 307 12.37 21.80 -15.19
N THR A 308 13.57 21.35 -14.85
CA THR A 308 14.67 22.28 -14.54
C THR A 308 15.39 22.49 -15.85
N SER A 309 15.02 23.56 -16.55
CA SER A 309 15.75 24.10 -17.70
C SER A 309 17.23 24.22 -17.35
N PRO A 310 18.17 23.66 -18.14
CA PRO A 310 19.50 24.22 -18.18
C PRO A 310 19.36 25.63 -18.76
N ASN A 311 19.83 26.63 -18.03
CA ASN A 311 20.01 28.00 -18.50
C ASN A 311 20.52 27.99 -19.95
N GLU A 312 19.69 28.48 -20.89
CA GLU A 312 20.02 28.66 -22.30
C GLU A 312 20.94 29.88 -22.52
N ASN A 313 21.65 30.31 -21.48
CA ASN A 313 22.54 31.49 -21.48
C ASN A 313 24.03 31.17 -21.34
N SER A 314 24.43 29.89 -21.38
CA SER A 314 25.85 29.48 -21.37
C SER A 314 26.35 28.89 -22.69
N ARG A 315 25.61 29.07 -23.80
CA ARG A 315 26.03 28.69 -25.17
C ARG A 315 26.14 29.87 -26.15
N LYS A 316 26.50 31.06 -25.66
CA LYS A 316 26.88 32.21 -26.53
C LYS A 316 28.24 32.82 -26.23
N VAL A 317 29.07 32.13 -25.45
CA VAL A 317 30.49 32.44 -25.33
C VAL A 317 31.19 31.12 -25.63
N LEU A 318 31.63 30.96 -26.89
CA LEU A 318 32.51 29.90 -27.45
C LEU A 318 32.24 29.60 -28.96
N GLU A 319 31.51 30.47 -29.68
CA GLU A 319 31.47 30.47 -31.17
C GLU A 319 31.78 31.87 -31.72
N GLY A 320 32.89 32.44 -31.28
CA GLY A 320 33.29 33.80 -31.67
C GLY A 320 34.79 34.03 -31.61
N GLN A 321 35.60 33.02 -31.96
CA GLN A 321 37.00 33.22 -32.29
C GLN A 321 37.35 32.31 -33.46
N GLU A 322 37.31 32.84 -34.68
CA GLU A 322 38.43 32.69 -35.60
C GLU A 322 38.31 33.61 -36.85
N TYR A 323 39.42 34.31 -37.10
CA TYR A 323 39.91 34.94 -38.33
C TYR A 323 39.16 36.09 -39.02
N LYS A 324 39.78 37.28 -38.94
CA LYS A 324 40.03 38.13 -40.12
C LYS A 324 41.21 39.11 -39.90
N LYS A 325 42.23 38.91 -40.75
CA LYS A 325 43.43 39.72 -41.07
C LYS A 325 44.55 39.79 -40.04
#